data_AF-A0A7S3A7Q3-F1
#
_entry.id   AF-A0A7S3A7Q3-F1
#
_cell.length_a   1.000
_cell.length_b   1.000
_cell.length_c   1.000
_cell.angle_alpha   90.00
_cell.angle_beta   90.00
_cell.angle_gamma   90.00
#
_symmetry.space_group_name_H-M   'P 1'
#
loop_
_entity.id
_entity.type
_entity.pdbx_description
1 polymer ?
#
loop_
_entity_poly.entity_id
_entity_poly.type
_entity_poly.pdbx_seq_one_letter_code
_entity_poly.pdbx_strand_id
1 'polypeptide(L)'
;MESLVNKYVSRTSPTSLVIGKGFVPNMQVPGKVFANATLQKLLLEEASQLESGSTGSFIPSLAQVANVAALPGIVGESIAMPDVHSGYGFAIGNVAAFDMDDPSSIISPGGVGFDINCGVRMLRTNLKEEDVRPVQERLAQNLFDHIPVGVGSKSLVGASTYSDIDHILNYGIDWALREG
;
A
#
# COMPACT_ATOMS: atom_id res chain seq x y z
N MET A 1 18.89 29.19 6.90
CA MET A 1 17.47 28.81 7.00
C MET A 1 17.45 27.36 7.48
N GLU A 2 16.69 27.03 8.52
CA GLU A 2 16.60 25.65 9.00
C GLU A 2 15.89 24.78 7.94
N SER A 3 16.37 23.56 7.71
CA SER A 3 15.75 22.60 6.78
C SER A 3 14.29 22.33 7.21
N LEU A 4 13.38 22.30 6.23
CA LEU A 4 11.98 21.91 6.39
C LEU A 4 11.85 20.55 7.08
N VAL A 5 12.69 19.59 6.67
CA VAL A 5 12.72 18.25 7.27
C VAL A 5 13.11 18.33 8.74
N ASN A 6 14.17 19.05 9.08
CA ASN A 6 14.61 19.19 10.48
C ASN A 6 13.60 19.95 11.35
N LYS A 7 12.86 20.88 10.76
CA LYS A 7 11.87 21.69 11.48
C LYS A 7 10.62 20.91 11.89
N TYR A 8 10.15 20.00 11.03
CA TYR A 8 8.87 19.33 11.25
C TYR A 8 8.96 17.82 11.43
N VAL A 9 10.06 17.18 11.04
CA VAL A 9 10.23 15.73 11.21
C VAL A 9 11.12 15.48 12.42
N SER A 10 10.59 14.73 13.39
CA SER A 10 11.33 14.41 14.61
C SER A 10 11.25 12.92 14.93
N ARG A 11 12.34 12.37 15.46
CA ARG A 11 12.37 10.99 15.92
C ARG A 11 11.71 10.91 17.29
N THR A 12 10.73 10.03 17.42
CA THR A 12 10.01 9.81 18.69
C THR A 12 10.45 8.53 19.40
N SER A 13 10.97 7.54 18.67
CA SER A 13 11.51 6.31 19.25
C SER A 13 12.58 5.68 18.34
N PRO A 14 13.24 4.59 18.77
CA PRO A 14 14.12 3.82 17.90
C PRO A 14 13.48 3.37 16.59
N THR A 15 12.16 3.21 16.57
CA THR A 15 11.36 2.66 15.48
C THR A 15 10.28 3.60 14.95
N SER A 16 10.33 4.90 15.27
CA SER A 16 9.31 5.85 14.79
C SER A 16 9.78 7.28 14.61
N LEU A 17 9.19 7.94 13.63
CA LEU A 17 9.24 9.39 13.39
C LEU A 17 7.82 9.98 13.48
N VAL A 18 7.75 11.27 13.77
CA VAL A 18 6.53 12.08 13.62
C VAL A 18 6.80 13.20 12.63
N ILE A 19 5.83 13.43 11.74
CA ILE A 19 5.76 14.57 10.83
C ILE A 19 4.79 15.57 11.45
N GLY A 20 5.32 16.64 12.01
CA GLY A 20 4.56 17.70 12.64
C GLY A 20 3.69 18.47 11.63
N LYS A 21 2.56 19.00 12.12
CA LYS A 21 1.69 19.88 11.34
C LYS A 21 2.48 21.08 10.81
N GLY A 22 2.26 21.42 9.54
CA GLY A 22 2.96 22.50 8.85
C GLY A 22 4.15 22.04 8.01
N PHE A 23 4.48 20.74 7.99
CA PHE A 23 5.40 20.19 6.99
C PHE A 23 4.87 20.43 5.57
N VAL A 24 3.56 20.28 5.38
CA VAL A 24 2.82 20.78 4.22
C VAL A 24 1.66 21.68 4.67
N PRO A 25 1.12 22.56 3.81
CA PRO A 25 -0.02 23.39 4.15
C PRO A 25 -1.26 22.57 4.54
N ASN A 26 -2.10 23.13 5.41
CA ASN A 26 -3.43 22.59 5.76
C ASN A 26 -3.46 21.20 6.44
N MET A 27 -2.35 20.72 7.00
CA MET A 27 -2.35 19.48 7.80
C MET A 27 -3.36 19.55 8.95
N GLN A 28 -4.34 18.64 8.94
CA GLN A 28 -5.40 18.51 9.94
C GLN A 28 -4.95 17.62 11.11
N VAL A 29 -4.09 16.65 10.83
CA VAL A 29 -3.47 15.73 11.80
C VAL A 29 -1.96 15.67 11.57
N PRO A 30 -1.14 15.19 12.53
CA PRO A 30 0.26 14.87 12.27
C PRO A 30 0.39 13.59 11.42
N GLY A 31 1.57 13.40 10.84
CA GLY A 31 1.97 12.12 10.25
C GLY A 31 2.75 11.27 11.26
N LYS A 32 2.61 9.95 11.21
CA LYS A 32 3.38 9.01 12.01
C LYS A 32 4.03 7.97 11.11
N VAL A 33 5.31 7.72 11.30
CA VAL A 33 6.06 6.80 10.44
C VAL A 33 6.71 5.75 11.32
N PHE A 34 6.42 4.48 11.05
CA PHE A 34 7.12 3.36 11.66
C PHE A 34 8.33 3.02 10.81
N ALA A 35 9.53 3.19 11.36
CA ALA A 35 10.77 2.93 10.63
C ALA A 35 11.92 2.75 11.63
N ASN A 36 12.77 1.74 11.45
CA ASN A 36 13.99 1.60 12.24
C ASN A 36 15.05 2.63 11.82
N ALA A 37 16.17 2.71 12.52
CA ALA A 37 17.23 3.70 12.24
C ALA A 37 17.72 3.69 10.78
N THR A 38 17.82 2.51 10.15
CA THR A 38 18.25 2.36 8.76
C THR A 38 17.23 2.97 7.81
N LEU A 39 15.96 2.62 7.98
CA LEU A 39 14.86 3.13 7.14
C LEU A 39 14.65 4.63 7.35
N GLN A 40 14.74 5.11 8.59
CA GLN A 40 14.65 6.54 8.91
C GLN A 40 15.66 7.36 8.12
N LYS A 41 16.91 6.90 8.04
CA LYS A 41 17.95 7.58 7.27
C LYS A 41 17.55 7.73 5.80
N LEU A 42 17.09 6.65 5.17
CA LEU A 42 16.67 6.65 3.76
C LEU A 42 15.50 7.59 3.51
N LEU A 43 14.50 7.59 4.39
CA LEU A 43 13.31 8.45 4.29
C LEU A 43 13.64 9.94 4.47
N LEU A 44 14.55 10.27 5.39
CA LEU A 44 15.00 11.65 5.59
C LEU A 44 15.86 12.14 4.43
N GLU A 45 16.72 11.28 3.87
CA GLU A 45 17.48 11.56 2.65
C GLU A 45 16.55 11.82 1.46
N GLU A 46 15.52 10.99 1.25
CA GLU A 46 14.48 11.20 0.23
C GLU A 46 13.74 12.54 0.44
N ALA A 47 13.30 12.84 1.67
CA ALA A 47 12.55 14.05 1.99
C ALA A 47 13.38 15.34 1.80
N SER A 48 14.70 15.28 1.96
CA SER A 48 15.58 16.44 1.71
C SER A 48 15.54 16.95 0.27
N GLN A 49 15.12 16.10 -0.68
CA GLN A 49 14.98 16.47 -2.09
C GLN A 49 13.88 17.53 -2.33
N LEU A 50 12.95 17.71 -1.40
CA LEU A 50 11.95 18.78 -1.45
C LEU A 50 12.59 20.18 -1.44
N GLU A 51 13.75 20.32 -0.81
CA GLU A 51 14.45 21.60 -0.65
C GLU A 51 15.40 21.89 -1.81
N SER A 52 15.89 20.86 -2.50
CA SER A 52 16.85 21.01 -3.59
C SER A 52 16.22 21.46 -4.90
N GLY A 53 14.88 21.58 -4.97
CA GLY A 53 14.14 21.84 -6.21
C GLY A 53 14.34 20.75 -7.27
N SER A 54 14.96 19.62 -6.90
CA SER A 54 15.19 18.50 -7.79
C SER A 54 13.88 17.73 -7.91
N THR A 55 13.22 17.88 -9.05
CA THR A 55 12.05 17.09 -9.40
C THR A 55 12.50 15.68 -9.78
N GLY A 56 12.71 14.83 -8.79
CA GLY A 56 12.60 13.39 -9.01
C GLY A 56 11.22 13.08 -9.62
N SER A 57 11.06 11.95 -10.31
CA SER A 57 9.79 11.60 -10.97
C SER A 57 8.60 11.52 -10.01
N PHE A 58 8.82 11.39 -8.70
CA PHE A 58 7.79 11.28 -7.68
C PHE A 58 8.05 12.20 -6.48
N ILE A 59 6.96 12.60 -5.82
CA ILE A 59 6.98 13.34 -4.55
C ILE A 59 7.46 12.40 -3.45
N PRO A 60 8.45 12.78 -2.62
CA PRO A 60 8.93 11.96 -1.51
C PRO A 60 7.81 11.40 -0.62
N SER A 61 7.98 10.17 -0.17
CA SER A 61 6.98 9.42 0.61
C SER A 61 6.50 10.18 1.85
N LEU A 62 7.41 10.82 2.60
CA LEU A 62 7.06 11.61 3.80
C LEU A 62 6.17 12.82 3.46
N ALA A 63 6.36 13.45 2.31
CA ALA A 63 5.49 14.54 1.86
C ALA A 63 4.11 14.01 1.44
N GLN A 64 4.04 12.83 0.83
CA GLN A 64 2.75 12.20 0.51
C GLN A 64 1.98 11.86 1.79
N VAL A 65 2.63 11.30 2.81
CA VAL A 65 2.03 11.04 4.13
C VAL A 65 1.48 12.35 4.74
N ALA A 66 2.22 13.45 4.63
CA ALA A 66 1.81 14.75 5.11
C ALA A 66 0.65 15.37 4.29
N ASN A 67 0.65 15.18 2.97
CA ASN A 67 -0.46 15.61 2.10
C ASN A 67 -1.75 14.87 2.47
N VAL A 68 -1.67 13.56 2.76
CA VAL A 68 -2.79 12.78 3.26
C VAL A 68 -3.27 13.32 4.61
N ALA A 69 -2.34 13.73 5.48
CA ALA A 69 -2.66 14.36 6.75
C ALA A 69 -3.40 15.71 6.63
N ALA A 70 -3.46 16.30 5.43
CA ALA A 70 -4.20 17.54 5.14
C ALA A 70 -5.61 17.31 4.60
N LEU A 71 -6.00 16.06 4.32
CA LEU A 71 -7.29 15.74 3.71
C LEU A 71 -8.46 15.96 4.68
N PRO A 72 -9.60 16.52 4.22
CA PRO A 72 -10.81 16.70 5.03
C PRO A 72 -11.31 15.43 5.69
N GLY A 73 -11.66 15.55 6.97
CA GLY A 73 -12.26 14.47 7.75
C GLY A 73 -11.29 13.37 8.19
N ILE A 74 -9.98 13.51 7.95
CA ILE A 74 -8.99 12.55 8.44
C ILE A 74 -8.95 12.53 9.98
N VAL A 75 -8.91 11.33 10.56
CA VAL A 75 -8.90 11.14 12.02
C VAL A 75 -7.56 10.60 12.52
N GLY A 76 -7.15 11.06 13.71
CA GLY A 76 -5.95 10.56 14.38
C GLY A 76 -4.65 11.07 13.76
N GLU A 77 -4.04 10.25 12.90
CA GLU A 77 -2.73 10.47 12.27
C GLU A 77 -2.75 9.90 10.84
N SER A 78 -1.96 10.49 9.92
CA SER A 78 -1.62 9.81 8.67
C SER A 78 -0.44 8.87 8.92
N ILE A 79 -0.65 7.56 8.80
CA ILE A 79 0.30 6.55 9.28
C ILE A 79 1.05 5.93 8.10
N ALA A 80 2.37 5.88 8.18
CA ALA A 80 3.22 5.17 7.24
C ALA A 80 3.84 3.92 7.88
N MET A 81 3.73 2.80 7.17
CA MET A 81 4.32 1.52 7.52
C MET A 81 5.82 1.46 7.19
N PRO A 82 6.59 0.48 7.72
CA PRO A 82 8.04 0.41 7.51
C PRO A 82 8.51 0.23 6.07
N ASP A 83 7.64 -0.20 5.18
CA ASP A 83 7.87 -0.35 3.75
C ASP A 83 7.40 0.87 2.93
N VAL A 84 7.11 1.99 3.60
CA VAL A 84 6.59 3.19 2.93
C VAL A 84 7.51 3.68 1.82
N HIS A 85 6.92 3.99 0.67
CA HIS A 85 7.62 4.59 -0.46
C HIS A 85 6.65 5.37 -1.35
N SER A 86 7.22 6.19 -2.23
CA SER A 86 6.50 7.07 -3.13
C SER A 86 5.45 6.31 -3.96
N GLY A 87 4.19 6.76 -3.88
CA GLY A 87 3.03 6.23 -4.62
C GLY A 87 2.30 7.31 -5.44
N TYR A 88 1.01 7.11 -5.71
CA TYR A 88 0.16 8.02 -6.47
C TYR A 88 -0.81 8.79 -5.56
N GLY A 89 -0.42 9.99 -5.15
CA GLY A 89 -1.16 10.81 -4.18
C GLY A 89 -0.90 10.37 -2.74
N PHE A 90 -1.28 9.14 -2.40
CA PHE A 90 -0.88 8.47 -1.16
C PHE A 90 0.44 7.72 -1.39
N ALA A 91 1.26 7.60 -0.34
CA ALA A 91 2.40 6.69 -0.37
C ALA A 91 1.92 5.24 -0.28
N ILE A 92 2.64 4.31 -0.93
CA ILE A 92 2.42 2.88 -0.69
C ILE A 92 2.82 2.60 0.76
N GLY A 93 2.02 1.80 1.47
CA GLY A 93 2.19 1.58 2.92
C GLY A 93 1.63 2.72 3.79
N ASN A 94 0.90 3.69 3.23
CA ASN A 94 0.20 4.72 4.00
C ASN A 94 -1.23 4.26 4.37
N VAL A 95 -1.56 4.36 5.65
CA VAL A 95 -2.89 4.14 6.22
C VAL A 95 -3.46 5.47 6.69
N ALA A 96 -4.70 5.75 6.31
CA ALA A 96 -5.47 6.88 6.79
C ALA A 96 -6.91 6.45 7.04
N ALA A 97 -7.52 6.97 8.09
CA ALA A 97 -8.94 6.77 8.40
C ALA A 97 -9.65 8.12 8.31
N PHE A 98 -10.90 8.10 7.83
CA PHE A 98 -11.73 9.28 7.66
C PHE A 98 -13.06 9.08 8.41
N ASP A 99 -13.58 10.14 9.03
CA ASP A 99 -14.83 10.09 9.79
C ASP A 99 -16.04 10.00 8.87
N MET A 100 -16.82 8.93 8.95
CA MET A 100 -17.99 8.74 8.10
C MET A 100 -19.17 9.66 8.46
N ASP A 101 -19.17 10.24 9.67
CA ASP A 101 -20.21 11.17 10.12
C ASP A 101 -19.88 12.63 9.75
N ASP A 102 -18.64 12.93 9.36
CA ASP A 102 -18.23 14.24 8.88
C ASP A 102 -18.59 14.38 7.38
N PRO A 103 -19.52 15.29 7.00
CA PRO A 103 -19.93 15.48 5.61
C PRO A 103 -18.81 16.06 4.72
N SER A 104 -17.72 16.55 5.31
CA SER A 104 -16.53 16.99 4.58
C SER A 104 -15.56 15.86 4.25
N SER A 105 -15.72 14.68 4.86
CA SER A 105 -14.87 13.51 4.61
C SER A 105 -14.87 13.07 3.16
N ILE A 106 -13.76 12.47 2.75
CA ILE A 106 -13.50 12.09 1.37
C ILE A 106 -13.17 10.61 1.25
N ILE A 107 -13.37 10.07 0.04
CA ILE A 107 -12.78 8.83 -0.42
C ILE A 107 -11.84 9.18 -1.57
N SER A 108 -10.60 8.72 -1.49
CA SER A 108 -9.60 8.90 -2.54
C SER A 108 -9.21 7.55 -3.14
N PRO A 109 -9.48 7.30 -4.45
CA PRO A 109 -9.00 6.09 -5.12
C PRO A 109 -7.48 5.92 -5.04
N GLY A 110 -6.73 7.02 -5.01
CA GLY A 110 -5.27 6.99 -4.82
C GLY A 110 -4.82 6.44 -3.46
N GLY A 111 -5.69 6.48 -2.44
CA GLY A 111 -5.46 5.86 -1.13
C GLY A 111 -5.78 4.37 -1.08
N VAL A 112 -6.45 3.83 -2.09
CA VAL A 112 -6.70 2.39 -2.25
C VAL A 112 -5.66 1.76 -3.18
N GLY A 113 -5.36 2.43 -4.29
CA GLY A 113 -4.45 1.95 -5.32
C GLY A 113 -5.16 1.46 -6.58
N PHE A 114 -4.40 1.31 -7.66
CA PHE A 114 -4.92 0.89 -8.97
C PHE A 114 -5.36 -0.58 -8.99
N ASP A 115 -4.57 -1.46 -8.39
CA ASP A 115 -4.87 -2.89 -8.26
C ASP A 115 -5.70 -3.13 -6.99
N ILE A 116 -6.99 -2.84 -7.09
CA ILE A 116 -7.93 -2.94 -5.97
C ILE A 116 -7.97 -4.38 -5.49
N ASN A 117 -7.79 -4.57 -4.18
CA ASN A 117 -7.73 -5.88 -3.54
C ASN A 117 -6.53 -6.75 -3.97
N CYS A 118 -5.43 -6.11 -4.42
CA CYS A 118 -4.13 -6.77 -4.46
C CYS A 118 -3.83 -7.38 -3.08
N GLY A 119 -3.53 -8.66 -3.03
CA GLY A 119 -3.50 -9.37 -1.76
C GLY A 119 -2.85 -10.74 -1.85
N VAL A 120 -2.74 -11.37 -0.69
CA VAL A 120 -2.06 -12.66 -0.54
C VAL A 120 -3.03 -13.67 0.07
N ARG A 121 -3.07 -14.86 -0.50
CA ARG A 121 -3.74 -16.04 0.07
C ARG A 121 -2.70 -17.08 0.46
N MET A 122 -2.81 -17.59 1.69
CA MET A 122 -1.96 -18.68 2.18
C MET A 122 -2.80 -19.95 2.34
N LEU A 123 -2.36 -21.03 1.69
CA LEU A 123 -2.94 -22.36 1.84
C LEU A 123 -1.95 -23.26 2.58
N ARG A 124 -2.41 -23.89 3.67
CA ARG A 124 -1.62 -24.86 4.43
C ARG A 124 -1.86 -26.27 3.90
N THR A 125 -0.85 -27.12 3.94
CA THR A 125 -0.97 -28.56 3.69
C THR A 125 -0.50 -29.33 4.92
N ASN A 126 -0.71 -30.64 4.93
CA ASN A 126 -0.15 -31.53 5.95
C ASN A 126 1.24 -32.06 5.56
N LEU A 127 1.81 -31.59 4.45
CA LEU A 127 3.14 -31.97 3.98
C LEU A 127 4.21 -31.17 4.72
N LYS A 128 5.39 -31.78 4.85
CA LYS A 128 6.61 -31.14 5.35
C LYS A 128 7.57 -30.83 4.21
N GLU A 129 8.65 -30.10 4.51
CA GLU A 129 9.69 -29.81 3.53
C GLU A 129 10.30 -31.09 2.93
N GLU A 130 10.48 -32.14 3.75
CA GLU A 130 11.03 -33.43 3.31
C GLU A 130 10.15 -34.15 2.28
N ASP A 131 8.83 -33.93 2.30
CA ASP A 131 7.90 -34.49 1.33
C ASP A 131 7.95 -33.74 -0.01
N VAL A 132 8.25 -32.43 0.02
CA VAL A 132 8.17 -31.54 -1.14
C VAL A 132 9.52 -31.42 -1.85
N ARG A 133 10.62 -31.36 -1.11
CA ARG A 133 11.97 -31.12 -1.66
C ARG A 133 12.35 -32.11 -2.79
N PRO A 134 12.05 -33.42 -2.71
CA PRO A 134 12.34 -34.36 -3.80
C PRO A 134 11.54 -34.10 -5.09
N VAL A 135 10.40 -33.41 -5.00
CA VAL A 135 9.49 -33.17 -6.13
C VAL A 135 9.32 -31.69 -6.48
N GLN A 136 10.12 -30.80 -5.88
CA GLN A 136 9.93 -29.34 -5.93
C GLN A 136 9.88 -28.79 -7.35
N GLU A 137 10.75 -29.26 -8.25
CA GLU A 137 10.82 -28.78 -9.64
C GLU A 137 9.58 -29.21 -10.42
N ARG A 138 9.18 -30.49 -10.26
CA ARG A 138 7.97 -31.01 -10.86
C ARG A 138 6.74 -30.28 -10.33
N LEU A 139 6.69 -30.00 -9.02
CA LEU A 139 5.57 -29.26 -8.41
C LEU A 139 5.50 -27.83 -8.97
N ALA A 140 6.63 -27.11 -9.03
CA ALA A 140 6.70 -25.76 -9.57
C ALA A 140 6.26 -25.72 -11.04
N GLN A 141 6.72 -26.65 -11.87
CA GLN A 141 6.29 -26.74 -13.26
C GLN A 141 4.78 -27.01 -13.38
N ASN A 142 4.25 -27.95 -12.58
CA ASN A 142 2.80 -28.21 -12.58
C ASN A 142 1.99 -26.99 -12.15
N LEU A 143 2.45 -26.21 -11.17
CA LEU A 143 1.79 -24.96 -10.78
C LEU A 143 1.79 -23.95 -11.93
N PHE A 144 2.93 -23.78 -12.61
CA PHE A 144 3.04 -22.88 -13.75
C PHE A 144 2.13 -23.29 -14.91
N ASP A 145 2.04 -24.60 -15.21
CA ASP A 145 1.22 -25.12 -16.30
C ASP A 145 -0.28 -24.96 -16.02
N HIS A 146 -0.71 -24.98 -14.75
CA HIS A 146 -2.13 -24.93 -14.36
C HIS A 146 -2.59 -23.55 -13.88
N ILE A 147 -1.69 -22.63 -13.52
CA ILE A 147 -2.01 -21.28 -13.06
C ILE A 147 -1.61 -20.30 -14.16
N PRO A 148 -2.56 -19.77 -14.96
CA PRO A 148 -2.25 -18.85 -16.04
C PRO A 148 -1.58 -17.57 -15.50
N VAL A 149 -0.42 -17.23 -16.04
CA VAL A 149 0.33 -16.00 -15.73
C VAL A 149 0.66 -15.22 -17.00
N GLY A 150 0.84 -13.90 -16.87
CA GLY A 150 1.22 -13.03 -17.98
C GLY A 150 0.05 -12.38 -18.73
N VAL A 151 0.36 -11.31 -19.46
CA VAL A 151 -0.63 -10.52 -20.21
C VAL A 151 -1.16 -11.35 -21.39
N GLY A 152 -2.49 -11.45 -21.51
CA GLY A 152 -3.16 -12.17 -22.60
C GLY A 152 -3.44 -13.65 -22.32
N SER A 153 -2.96 -14.17 -21.20
CA SER A 153 -3.30 -15.51 -20.71
C SER A 153 -4.76 -15.57 -20.29
N LYS A 154 -5.47 -16.63 -20.68
CA LYS A 154 -6.89 -16.82 -20.36
C LYS A 154 -7.03 -17.85 -19.24
N SER A 155 -8.05 -17.65 -18.41
CA SER A 155 -8.44 -18.64 -17.41
C SER A 155 -8.84 -19.95 -18.08
N LEU A 156 -8.52 -21.08 -17.43
CA LEU A 156 -9.06 -22.39 -17.79
C LEU A 156 -10.54 -22.52 -17.41
N VAL A 157 -11.03 -21.65 -16.51
CA VAL A 157 -12.43 -21.55 -16.11
C VAL A 157 -13.19 -20.73 -17.14
N GLY A 158 -14.28 -21.29 -17.67
CA GLY A 158 -15.06 -20.75 -18.80
C GLY A 158 -15.90 -19.50 -18.53
N ALA A 159 -15.63 -18.75 -17.45
CA ALA A 159 -16.34 -17.52 -17.10
C ALA A 159 -15.99 -16.39 -18.07
N SER A 160 -16.67 -16.40 -19.21
CA SER A 160 -16.36 -15.57 -20.38
C SER A 160 -17.55 -14.74 -20.85
N THR A 161 -18.73 -14.96 -20.26
CA THR A 161 -19.91 -14.14 -20.54
C THR A 161 -19.95 -12.94 -19.61
N TYR A 162 -20.64 -11.89 -20.06
CA TYR A 162 -20.88 -10.71 -19.23
C TYR A 162 -21.65 -11.04 -17.95
N SER A 163 -22.58 -12.01 -18.01
CA SER A 163 -23.34 -12.47 -16.85
C SER A 163 -22.46 -13.15 -15.82
N ASP A 164 -21.47 -13.94 -16.25
CA ASP A 164 -20.53 -14.59 -15.33
C ASP A 164 -19.70 -13.54 -14.59
N ILE A 165 -19.21 -12.53 -15.32
CA ILE A 165 -18.43 -11.44 -14.74
C ILE A 165 -19.28 -10.66 -13.73
N ASP A 166 -20.52 -10.32 -14.07
CA ASP A 166 -21.43 -9.63 -13.14
C ASP A 166 -21.68 -10.45 -11.87
N HIS A 167 -21.90 -11.76 -12.01
CA HIS A 167 -22.04 -12.64 -10.85
C HIS A 167 -20.76 -12.73 -10.01
N ILE A 168 -19.57 -12.80 -10.63
CA ILE A 168 -18.29 -12.79 -9.92
C ILE A 168 -18.13 -11.49 -9.13
N LEU A 169 -18.45 -10.34 -9.72
CA LEU A 169 -18.33 -9.04 -9.05
C LEU A 169 -19.31 -8.89 -7.88
N ASN A 170 -20.52 -9.45 -7.99
CA ASN A 170 -21.54 -9.36 -6.94
C ASN A 170 -21.35 -10.39 -5.81
N TYR A 171 -20.83 -11.58 -6.11
CA TYR A 171 -20.78 -12.70 -5.16
C TYR A 171 -19.37 -13.15 -4.76
N GLY A 172 -18.32 -12.68 -5.46
CA GLY A 172 -16.93 -12.99 -5.14
C GLY A 172 -16.67 -14.49 -5.00
N ILE A 173 -16.13 -14.91 -3.85
CA ILE A 173 -15.77 -16.31 -3.60
C ILE A 173 -16.97 -17.26 -3.58
N ASP A 174 -18.17 -16.77 -3.25
CA ASP A 174 -19.37 -17.61 -3.23
C ASP A 174 -19.78 -18.05 -4.64
N TRP A 175 -19.43 -17.27 -5.66
CA TRP A 175 -19.56 -17.73 -7.04
C TRP A 175 -18.58 -18.87 -7.34
N ALA A 176 -17.30 -18.71 -6.98
CA ALA A 176 -16.28 -19.72 -7.23
C ALA A 176 -16.58 -21.05 -6.51
N LEU A 177 -17.09 -21.00 -5.28
CA LEU A 177 -17.49 -22.22 -4.55
C LEU A 177 -18.68 -22.95 -5.18
N ARG A 178 -19.57 -22.24 -5.87
CA ARG A 178 -20.75 -22.84 -6.53
C ARG A 178 -20.41 -23.48 -7.86
N GLU A 179 -19.53 -22.85 -8.64
CA GLU A 179 -19.18 -23.29 -10.00
C GLU A 179 -18.02 -24.32 -10.03
N GLY A 180 -17.29 -24.47 -8.92
CA GLY A 180 -16.18 -25.42 -8.78
C GLY A 180 -14.83 -24.89 -9.26
#